data_AF-A0A2V5Z076-F1
#
_entry.id   AF-A0A2V5Z076-F1
#
_cell.length_a   1.000
_cell.length_b   1.000
_cell.length_c   1.000
_cell.angle_alpha   90.00
_cell.angle_beta   90.00
_cell.angle_gamma   90.00
#
_symmetry.space_group_name_H-M   'P 1'
#
loop_
_entity.id
_entity.type
_entity.pdbx_description
1 polymer ?
#
loop_
_entity_poly.entity_id
_entity_poly.type
_entity_poly.pdbx_seq_one_letter_code
_entity_poly.pdbx_strand_id
1 'polypeptide(L)'
;VELARQRRISPDMQAGGIATVSNFGIFGMEWGTPIPLPDQTLLLGLGVGKKVPVWDETRKEFVPKTEAQITLSFDHRSIDGGGASRLLKRVIELLQDPTKL
;
A
#
# COMPACT_ATOMS: atom_id res chain seq x y z
N VAL A 1 -11.34 -7.49 -12.44
CA VAL A 1 -11.83 -6.11 -12.67
C VAL A 1 -13.07 -6.07 -13.54
N GLU A 2 -13.05 -6.66 -14.74
CA GLU A 2 -14.20 -6.59 -15.66
C GLU A 2 -15.50 -7.16 -15.06
N LEU A 3 -15.43 -8.33 -14.41
CA LEU A 3 -16.55 -8.92 -13.68
C LEU A 3 -17.10 -7.99 -12.58
N ALA A 4 -16.23 -7.29 -11.85
CA ALA A 4 -16.65 -6.35 -10.81
C ALA A 4 -17.45 -5.18 -11.42
N ARG A 5 -16.94 -4.59 -12.52
CA ARG A 5 -17.59 -3.49 -13.23
C ARG A 5 -18.96 -3.89 -13.76
N GLN A 6 -19.08 -5.14 -14.23
CA GLN A 6 -20.32 -5.71 -14.74
C GLN A 6 -21.24 -6.26 -13.64
N ARG A 7 -20.86 -6.15 -12.35
CA ARG A 7 -21.58 -6.69 -11.19
C ARG A 7 -21.81 -8.21 -11.27
N ARG A 8 -20.81 -8.94 -11.77
CA ARG A 8 -20.80 -10.40 -11.97
C ARG A 8 -19.80 -11.13 -11.05
N ILE A 9 -19.42 -10.53 -9.92
CA ILE A 9 -18.61 -11.22 -8.91
C ILE A 9 -19.53 -12.04 -8.02
N SER A 10 -19.28 -13.34 -7.89
CA SER A 10 -19.99 -14.21 -6.96
C SER A 10 -19.49 -14.03 -5.52
N PRO A 11 -20.27 -14.41 -4.50
CA PRO A 11 -19.81 -14.41 -3.11
C PRO A 11 -18.52 -15.21 -2.89
N ASP A 12 -18.39 -16.38 -3.53
CA ASP A 12 -17.19 -17.23 -3.41
C ASP A 12 -15.91 -16.56 -3.90
N MET A 13 -16.02 -15.65 -4.88
CA MET A 13 -14.88 -14.86 -5.38
C MET A 13 -14.43 -13.76 -4.41
N GLN A 14 -15.26 -13.41 -3.42
CA GLN A 14 -14.93 -12.41 -2.40
C GLN A 14 -14.49 -13.06 -1.08
N ALA A 15 -14.73 -14.36 -0.91
CA ALA A 15 -14.43 -15.09 0.31
C ALA A 15 -12.93 -15.40 0.45
N GLY A 16 -12.48 -15.56 1.70
CA GLY A 16 -11.13 -16.01 2.03
C GLY A 16 -10.03 -14.95 1.92
N GLY A 17 -10.40 -13.68 1.69
CA GLY A 17 -9.46 -12.57 1.75
C GLY A 17 -8.88 -12.41 3.16
N ILE A 18 -7.57 -12.28 3.28
CA ILE A 18 -6.89 -12.02 4.57
C ILE A 18 -6.40 -10.56 4.68
N ALA A 19 -6.34 -9.88 3.55
CA ALA A 19 -5.76 -8.55 3.39
C ALA A 19 -6.36 -7.85 2.16
N THR A 20 -6.50 -6.52 2.24
CA THR A 20 -6.94 -5.68 1.13
C THR A 20 -5.84 -4.73 0.72
N VAL A 21 -5.74 -4.45 -0.58
CA VAL A 21 -4.95 -3.34 -1.13
C VAL A 21 -5.92 -2.30 -1.69
N SER A 22 -5.77 -1.04 -1.28
CA SER A 22 -6.59 0.08 -1.75
C SER A 22 -5.71 1.19 -2.30
N ASN A 23 -5.86 1.50 -3.58
CA ASN A 23 -5.16 2.59 -4.24
C ASN A 23 -6.07 3.82 -4.35
N PHE A 24 -5.91 4.75 -3.41
CA PHE A 24 -6.58 6.06 -3.45
C PHE A 24 -5.73 7.12 -4.17
N GLY A 25 -4.49 6.81 -4.51
CA GLY A 25 -3.61 7.66 -5.31
C GLY A 25 -4.16 8.02 -6.69
N ILE A 26 -5.07 7.20 -7.25
CA ILE A 26 -5.79 7.51 -8.49
C ILE A 26 -6.65 8.78 -8.40
N PHE A 27 -7.03 9.18 -7.18
CA PHE A 27 -7.79 10.39 -6.90
C PHE A 27 -6.89 11.55 -6.45
N GLY A 28 -5.56 11.41 -6.54
CA GLY A 28 -4.60 12.41 -6.08
C GLY A 28 -4.41 12.46 -4.56
N MET A 29 -4.99 11.53 -3.80
CA MET A 29 -4.75 11.46 -2.36
C MET A 29 -3.33 11.00 -2.06
N GLU A 30 -2.62 11.78 -1.24
CA GLU A 30 -1.25 11.46 -0.83
C GLU A 30 -1.20 10.36 0.23
N TRP A 31 -2.16 10.36 1.17
CA TRP A 31 -2.19 9.44 2.29
C TRP A 31 -3.60 9.23 2.82
N GLY A 32 -3.79 8.17 3.59
CA GLY A 32 -5.06 7.88 4.26
C GLY A 32 -4.94 6.71 5.23
N THR A 33 -5.91 6.63 6.14
CA THR A 33 -6.04 5.56 7.13
C THR A 33 -7.27 4.70 6.82
N PRO A 34 -7.21 3.88 5.75
CA PRO A 34 -8.35 3.07 5.34
C PRO A 34 -8.66 2.02 6.42
N ILE A 35 -9.94 1.74 6.63
CA ILE A 35 -10.38 0.76 7.63
C ILE A 35 -10.41 -0.62 6.97
N PRO A 36 -9.77 -1.66 7.55
CA PRO A 36 -9.88 -3.03 7.06
C PRO A 36 -11.34 -3.48 6.95
N LEU A 37 -11.64 -4.32 5.96
CA LEU A 37 -12.96 -4.93 5.84
C LEU A 37 -13.25 -5.85 7.05
N PRO A 38 -14.52 -6.04 7.46
CA PRO A 38 -14.84 -6.78 8.69
C PRO A 38 -14.24 -8.18 8.80
N ASP A 39 -13.97 -8.84 7.67
CA ASP A 39 -13.41 -10.19 7.56
C ASP A 39 -11.88 -10.21 7.37
N GLN A 40 -11.21 -9.04 7.39
CA GLN A 40 -9.79 -8.92 7.09
C GLN A 40 -9.02 -8.21 8.20
N THR A 41 -7.79 -8.65 8.46
CA THR A 41 -6.98 -8.16 9.58
C THR A 41 -6.10 -6.98 9.22
N LEU A 42 -5.89 -6.72 7.93
CA LEU A 42 -5.03 -5.63 7.46
C LEU A 42 -5.47 -5.05 6.11
N LEU A 43 -5.11 -3.79 5.90
CA LEU A 43 -5.33 -3.06 4.66
C LEU A 43 -4.11 -2.21 4.32
N LEU A 44 -3.57 -2.40 3.12
CA LEU A 44 -2.47 -1.62 2.55
C LEU A 44 -3.03 -0.49 1.67
N GLY A 45 -2.82 0.75 2.08
CA GLY A 45 -3.17 1.95 1.32
C GLY A 45 -2.02 2.42 0.42
N LEU A 46 -2.32 2.76 -0.83
CA LEU A 46 -1.37 3.37 -1.77
C LEU A 46 -1.82 4.79 -2.13
N GLY A 47 -0.99 5.76 -1.78
CA GLY A 47 -1.13 7.16 -2.18
C GLY A 47 -0.56 7.47 -3.56
N VAL A 48 -0.78 8.69 -4.02
CA VAL A 48 -0.30 9.17 -5.32
C VAL A 48 1.22 9.21 -5.35
N GLY A 49 1.81 8.76 -6.47
CA GLY A 49 3.21 8.99 -6.76
C GLY A 49 3.44 10.41 -7.25
N LYS A 50 4.29 11.18 -6.57
CA LYS A 50 4.63 12.56 -6.95
C LYS A 50 6.13 12.77 -7.05
N LYS A 51 6.54 13.73 -7.89
CA LYS A 51 7.92 14.18 -7.95
C LYS A 51 8.22 15.06 -6.75
N VAL A 52 9.23 14.70 -5.97
CA VAL A 52 9.71 15.47 -4.82
C VAL A 52 11.22 15.66 -4.91
N PRO A 53 11.77 16.76 -4.35
CA PRO A 53 13.20 16.94 -4.26
C PRO A 53 13.77 16.05 -3.15
N VAL A 54 14.77 15.25 -3.48
CA VAL A 54 15.52 14.43 -2.52
C VAL A 54 16.99 14.82 -2.60
N TRP A 55 17.61 15.02 -1.45
CA TRP A 55 19.04 15.33 -1.38
C TRP A 55 19.87 14.12 -1.85
N ASP A 56 20.74 14.32 -2.84
CA ASP A 56 21.71 13.34 -3.30
C ASP A 56 23.06 13.61 -2.62
N GLU A 57 23.46 12.72 -1.72
CA GLU A 57 24.71 12.85 -0.95
C GLU A 57 25.98 12.76 -1.82
N THR A 58 25.91 12.07 -2.97
CA THR A 58 27.05 11.91 -3.87
C THR A 58 27.24 13.17 -4.73
N ARG A 59 26.14 13.75 -5.21
CA ARG A 59 26.16 14.94 -6.07
C ARG A 59 26.12 16.27 -5.31
N LYS A 60 25.75 16.23 -4.03
CA LYS A 60 25.56 17.42 -3.16
C LYS A 60 24.54 18.40 -3.74
N GLU A 61 23.45 17.87 -4.30
CA GLU A 61 22.35 18.65 -4.89
C GLU A 61 21.00 17.96 -4.62
N PHE A 62 19.90 18.71 -4.80
CA PHE A 62 18.56 18.10 -4.81
C PHE A 62 18.27 17.51 -6.19
N VAL A 63 17.87 16.23 -6.21
CA VAL A 63 17.44 15.53 -7.42
C VAL A 63 15.96 15.16 -7.35
N PRO A 64 15.20 15.21 -8.47
CA PRO A 64 13.79 14.84 -8.46
C PRO A 64 13.64 13.31 -8.38
N LYS A 65 12.93 12.81 -7.35
CA LYS A 65 12.53 11.40 -7.24
C LYS A 65 11.01 11.27 -7.23
N THR A 66 10.51 10.14 -7.72
CA THR A 66 9.09 9.79 -7.54
C THR A 66 8.95 9.12 -6.18
N GLU A 67 8.12 9.69 -5.32
CA GLU A 67 7.77 9.10 -4.02
C GLU A 67 6.25 8.91 -3.93
N ALA A 68 5.83 7.82 -3.29
CA ALA A 68 4.44 7.53 -2.97
C ALA A 68 4.37 7.10 -1.50
N GLN A 69 3.37 7.56 -0.76
CA GLN A 69 3.15 7.06 0.59
C GLN A 69 2.39 5.74 0.56
N ILE A 70 2.83 4.81 1.40
CA ILE A 70 2.16 3.52 1.61
C ILE A 70 1.78 3.45 3.07
N THR A 71 0.49 3.22 3.34
CA THR A 71 -0.04 3.10 4.70
C THR A 71 -0.47 1.67 4.97
N LEU A 72 -0.38 1.23 6.23
CA LEU A 72 -0.85 -0.08 6.67
C LEU A 72 -1.75 0.11 7.88
N SER A 73 -3.05 -0.13 7.70
CA SER A 73 -4.00 -0.25 8.80
C SER A 73 -4.16 -1.71 9.17
N PHE A 74 -4.24 -2.02 10.46
CA PHE A 74 -4.32 -3.40 10.94
C PHE A 74 -5.08 -3.50 12.25
N ASP A 75 -5.66 -4.66 12.52
CA ASP A 75 -6.25 -4.97 13.82
C ASP A 75 -5.15 -5.22 14.86
N HIS A 76 -4.97 -4.26 15.76
CA HIS A 76 -3.92 -4.30 16.76
C HIS A 76 -4.14 -5.36 17.86
N ARG A 77 -5.31 -5.99 17.91
CA ARG A 77 -5.59 -7.16 18.77
C ARG A 77 -4.94 -8.43 18.23
N SER A 78 -4.71 -8.49 16.92
CA SER A 78 -4.14 -9.65 16.23
C SER A 78 -2.69 -9.43 15.80
N ILE A 79 -2.30 -8.20 15.49
CA ILE A 79 -0.98 -7.85 14.96
C ILE A 79 -0.37 -6.74 15.83
N ASP A 80 0.88 -6.90 16.27
CA ASP A 80 1.61 -5.83 16.94
C ASP A 80 2.31 -4.87 15.96
N GLY A 81 2.70 -3.69 16.45
CA GLY A 81 3.37 -2.67 15.63
C GLY A 81 4.71 -3.13 15.05
N GLY A 82 5.43 -4.05 15.69
CA GLY A 82 6.69 -4.59 15.20
C GLY A 82 6.48 -5.50 13.99
N GLY A 83 5.49 -6.39 14.06
CA GLY A 83 5.06 -7.26 12.97
C GLY A 83 4.57 -6.45 11.77
N ALA A 84 3.68 -5.49 12.01
CA ALA A 84 3.16 -4.59 10.98
C ALA A 84 4.29 -3.79 10.29
N SER A 85 5.23 -3.24 11.07
CA SER A 85 6.34 -2.45 10.52
C SER A 85 7.31 -3.29 9.69
N ARG A 86 7.61 -4.53 10.11
CA ARG A 86 8.46 -5.45 9.33
C ARG A 86 7.80 -5.84 8.00
N LEU A 87 6.50 -6.10 8.02
CA LEU A 87 5.73 -6.37 6.79
C LEU A 87 5.79 -5.18 5.85
N LEU A 88 5.43 -3.98 6.32
CA LEU A 88 5.43 -2.76 5.51
C LEU A 88 6.83 -2.46 4.95
N LYS A 89 7.88 -2.58 5.76
CA LYS A 89 9.28 -2.43 5.33
C LYS A 89 9.63 -3.41 4.22
N ARG A 90 9.28 -4.69 4.36
CA ARG A 90 9.57 -5.71 3.34
C ARG A 90 8.85 -5.41 2.03
N VAL A 91 7.60 -4.96 2.08
CA VAL A 91 6.85 -4.52 0.88
C VAL A 91 7.56 -3.33 0.21
N ILE A 92 7.98 -2.33 0.98
CA ILE A 92 8.70 -1.16 0.45
C ILE A 92 10.02 -1.58 -0.20
N GLU A 93 10.80 -2.44 0.43
CA GLU A 93 12.08 -2.94 -0.11
C GLU A 93 11.90 -3.66 -1.46
N LEU A 94 10.85 -4.48 -1.57
CA LEU A 94 10.52 -5.19 -2.82
C LEU A 94 10.06 -4.23 -3.93
N LEU A 95 9.34 -3.16 -3.58
CA LEU A 95 8.94 -2.14 -4.55
C LEU A 95 10.12 -1.27 -5.01
N GLN A 96 11.09 -1.02 -4.12
CA GLN A 96 12.29 -0.26 -4.46
C GLN A 96 13.28 -1.05 -5.33
N ASP A 97 13.30 -2.39 -5.19
CA ASP A 97 14.12 -3.28 -5.99
C ASP A 97 13.34 -4.53 -6.42
N PRO A 98 12.57 -4.43 -7.52
CA PRO A 98 11.73 -5.52 -8.01
C PRO A 98 12.49 -6.79 -8.41
N THR A 99 13.82 -6.72 -8.55
CA THR A 99 14.65 -7.91 -8.87
C THR A 99 14.75 -8.90 -7.70
N LYS A 100 14.33 -8.48 -6.50
CA LYS A 100 14.30 -9.31 -5.28
C LYS A 100 12.99 -10.07 -5.05
N LEU A 101 12.08 -10.04 -6.02
CA LEU A 101 10.80 -10.76 -6.01
C LEU A 101 10.96 -12.24 -6.39
#